data_AF-A0A8C4PE88-F1
#
_entry.id   AF-A0A8C4PE88-F1
#
_cell.length_a   1.000
_cell.length_b   1.000
_cell.length_c   1.000
_cell.angle_alpha   90.00
_cell.angle_beta   90.00
_cell.angle_gamma   90.00
#
_symmetry.space_group_name_H-M   'P 1'
#
loop_
_entity.id
_entity.type
_entity.pdbx_description
1 polymer ?
#
loop_
_entity_poly.entity_id
_entity_poly.type
_entity_poly.pdbx_seq_one_letter_code
_entity_poly.pdbx_strand_id
1 'polypeptide(L)'
;MLREFSATYMMLSLVILLEISLLSVKLYYSQCLKPVYETGLFCICFFGRTEPEMIPNPNIKIKKQQQDVLGFLEANKIEFEEKDIAANEENRKWMRENVPEDSRPASGNPLPPRLFNDCRYLGDYEAFFEARENNAVYAFLGLTAPPGSKEAEALAKQQA
;
A
#
# COMPACT_ATOMS: atom_id res chain seq x y z
N MET A 1 44.12 -37.03 -9.91
CA MET A 1 43.68 -36.24 -11.08
C MET A 1 42.76 -35.11 -10.59
N LEU A 2 43.32 -34.12 -9.87
CA LEU A 2 42.56 -32.98 -9.33
C LEU A 2 43.47 -31.73 -9.29
N ARG A 3 43.61 -31.07 -10.44
CA ARG A 3 44.18 -29.72 -10.67
C ARG A 3 43.53 -29.28 -11.99
N GLU A 4 42.87 -28.15 -12.19
CA GLU A 4 42.80 -26.87 -11.51
C GLU A 4 41.36 -26.35 -11.69
N PHE A 5 40.59 -26.15 -10.62
CA PHE A 5 39.36 -25.37 -10.71
C PHE A 5 39.77 -23.90 -10.81
N SER A 6 39.93 -23.45 -12.05
CA SER A 6 40.46 -22.14 -12.43
C SER A 6 39.78 -21.02 -11.66
N ALA A 7 40.56 -20.05 -11.17
CA ALA A 7 40.08 -18.82 -10.54
C ALA A 7 39.05 -18.05 -11.40
N THR A 8 39.03 -18.32 -12.71
CA THR A 8 37.99 -17.84 -13.63
C THR A 8 36.59 -18.34 -13.29
N TYR A 9 36.41 -19.58 -12.83
CA TYR A 9 35.10 -20.11 -12.45
C TYR A 9 34.55 -19.45 -11.18
N MET A 10 35.43 -19.19 -10.20
CA MET A 10 35.06 -18.47 -8.98
C MET A 10 34.68 -17.02 -9.28
N MET A 11 35.45 -16.32 -10.12
CA MET A 11 35.11 -14.97 -10.55
C MET A 11 33.81 -14.91 -11.36
N LEU A 12 33.60 -15.86 -12.27
CA LEU A 12 32.37 -15.94 -13.06
C LEU A 12 31.14 -16.23 -12.18
N SER A 13 31.28 -17.08 -11.17
CA SER A 13 30.21 -17.35 -10.20
C SER A 13 29.85 -16.11 -9.35
N LEU A 14 30.85 -15.32 -8.95
CA LEU A 14 30.65 -14.07 -8.19
C LEU A 14 29.98 -12.99 -9.03
N VAL A 15 30.35 -12.87 -10.31
CA VAL A 15 29.71 -11.94 -11.25
C VAL A 15 28.26 -12.32 -11.52
N ILE A 16 27.97 -13.61 -11.74
CA ILE A 16 26.59 -14.10 -11.93
C ILE A 16 25.75 -13.87 -10.67
N LEU A 17 26.28 -14.09 -9.46
CA LEU A 17 25.57 -13.81 -8.22
C LEU A 17 25.32 -12.31 -8.02
N LEU A 18 26.26 -11.44 -8.41
CA LEU A 18 26.08 -9.98 -8.37
C LEU A 18 25.02 -9.52 -9.38
N GLU A 19 25.02 -10.08 -10.59
CA GLU A 19 24.01 -9.79 -11.61
C GLU A 19 22.61 -10.28 -11.22
N ILE A 20 22.49 -11.49 -10.64
CA ILE A 20 21.21 -12.00 -10.11
C ILE A 20 20.70 -11.11 -8.97
N SER A 21 21.60 -10.65 -8.09
CA SER A 21 21.24 -9.73 -7.00
C SER A 21 20.78 -8.37 -7.54
N LEU A 22 21.48 -7.82 -8.54
CA LEU A 22 21.10 -6.58 -9.22
C LEU A 22 19.81 -6.72 -10.04
N LEU A 23 19.55 -7.88 -10.63
CA LEU A 23 18.27 -8.21 -11.29
C LEU A 23 17.13 -8.31 -10.28
N SER A 24 17.38 -8.88 -9.10
CA SER A 24 16.40 -8.94 -8.02
C SER A 24 16.10 -7.55 -7.46
N VAL A 25 17.12 -6.70 -7.31
CA VAL A 25 16.95 -5.27 -6.95
C VAL A 25 16.24 -4.50 -8.06
N LYS A 26 16.54 -4.75 -9.35
CA LYS A 26 15.84 -4.13 -10.49
C LYS A 26 14.40 -4.62 -10.63
N LEU A 27 14.08 -5.88 -10.32
CA LEU A 27 12.71 -6.40 -10.32
C LEU A 27 11.91 -5.84 -9.14
N TYR A 28 12.52 -5.77 -7.96
CA TYR A 28 11.97 -5.08 -6.78
C TYR A 28 11.72 -3.60 -7.08
N TYR A 29 12.72 -2.89 -7.63
CA TYR A 29 12.57 -1.51 -8.10
C TYR A 29 11.57 -1.40 -9.26
N SER A 30 11.48 -2.35 -10.19
CA SER A 30 10.59 -2.27 -11.36
C SER A 30 9.13 -2.59 -11.03
N GLN A 31 8.85 -3.37 -9.98
CA GLN A 31 7.50 -3.47 -9.41
C GLN A 31 7.11 -2.19 -8.66
N CYS A 32 8.08 -1.48 -8.07
CA CYS A 32 7.88 -0.16 -7.44
C CYS A 32 7.89 1.03 -8.44
N LEU A 33 8.52 0.90 -9.61
CA LEU A 33 8.71 1.95 -10.63
C LEU A 33 8.09 1.54 -11.98
N LYS A 34 6.78 1.36 -12.02
CA LYS A 34 6.05 1.82 -13.22
C LYS A 34 6.03 3.36 -13.14
N PRO A 35 6.23 4.09 -14.25
CA PRO A 35 6.59 5.50 -14.21
C PRO A 35 5.44 6.32 -13.60
N VAL A 36 5.58 6.65 -12.31
CA VAL A 36 4.80 7.67 -11.62
C VAL A 36 5.45 8.99 -12.02
N TYR A 37 4.88 9.64 -13.03
CA TYR A 37 5.06 11.07 -13.17
C TYR A 37 4.37 11.73 -11.97
N GLU A 38 5.13 12.49 -11.19
CA GLU A 38 4.72 13.45 -10.15
C GLU A 38 3.21 13.65 -9.91
N THR A 39 2.52 12.72 -9.24
CA THR A 39 1.36 13.03 -8.39
C THR A 39 1.29 12.01 -7.24
N GLY A 40 0.99 12.46 -6.02
CA GLY A 40 0.94 11.63 -4.81
C GLY A 40 -0.23 10.64 -4.83
N LEU A 41 -0.09 9.56 -5.60
CA LEU A 41 -1.16 8.61 -5.89
C LEU A 41 -1.24 7.51 -4.81
N PHE A 42 -2.28 7.57 -3.99
CA PHE A 42 -2.53 6.58 -2.93
C PHE A 42 -2.99 5.26 -3.49
N CYS A 43 -2.39 4.15 -3.06
CA CYS A 43 -2.82 2.82 -3.45
C CYS A 43 -3.70 2.21 -2.35
N ILE A 44 -4.96 1.90 -2.68
CA ILE A 44 -5.87 1.22 -1.74
C ILE A 44 -6.26 -0.14 -2.30
N CYS A 45 -6.05 -1.19 -1.50
CA CYS A 45 -6.41 -2.54 -1.88
C CYS A 45 -7.90 -2.84 -1.58
N PHE A 46 -8.65 -3.28 -2.60
CA PHE A 46 -10.10 -3.54 -2.54
C PHE A 46 -10.47 -4.98 -2.84
N PHE A 47 -11.63 -5.43 -2.36
CA PHE A 47 -12.23 -6.70 -2.77
C PHE A 47 -13.38 -6.37 -3.71
N GLY A 48 -13.18 -6.59 -5.02
CA GLY A 48 -14.14 -6.51 -6.14
C GLY A 48 -15.50 -5.84 -5.90
N ARG A 49 -15.74 -4.69 -6.57
CA ARG A 49 -17.07 -4.13 -6.77
C ARG A 49 -17.85 -4.97 -7.78
N THR A 50 -18.60 -5.98 -7.33
CA THR A 50 -19.66 -6.58 -8.15
C THR A 50 -20.95 -6.81 -7.35
N GLU A 51 -22.03 -6.22 -7.90
CA GLU A 51 -23.47 -6.46 -7.73
C GLU A 51 -24.28 -5.87 -6.54
N PRO A 52 -25.55 -5.46 -6.81
CA PRO A 52 -26.46 -4.88 -5.83
C PRO A 52 -27.03 -5.95 -4.87
N GLU A 53 -26.86 -5.76 -3.55
CA GLU A 53 -27.13 -6.79 -2.53
C GLU A 53 -28.56 -6.79 -1.96
N MET A 54 -29.09 -8.00 -1.75
CA MET A 54 -30.36 -8.31 -1.06
C MET A 54 -30.21 -9.39 0.04
N ILE A 55 -29.02 -9.62 0.63
CA ILE A 55 -28.80 -10.56 1.78
C ILE A 55 -27.62 -10.09 2.66
N PRO A 56 -27.68 -10.13 4.02
CA PRO A 56 -26.56 -9.72 4.86
C PRO A 56 -25.40 -10.72 4.86
N ASN A 57 -24.33 -10.40 4.13
CA ASN A 57 -23.08 -11.16 4.02
C ASN A 57 -22.00 -10.53 4.93
N PRO A 58 -21.13 -11.30 5.64
CA PRO A 58 -19.97 -10.73 6.35
C PRO A 58 -19.06 -9.84 5.47
N ASN A 59 -19.11 -9.99 4.14
CA ASN A 59 -18.49 -9.08 3.18
C ASN A 59 -19.03 -7.64 3.22
N ILE A 60 -20.24 -7.39 3.76
CA ILE A 60 -20.85 -6.06 3.83
C ILE A 60 -20.00 -5.11 4.67
N LYS A 61 -19.44 -5.60 5.79
CA LYS A 61 -18.62 -4.74 6.66
C LYS A 61 -17.38 -4.25 5.90
N ILE A 62 -16.69 -5.17 5.22
CA ILE A 62 -15.50 -4.86 4.42
C ILE A 62 -15.85 -3.90 3.27
N LYS A 63 -16.94 -4.17 2.54
CA LYS A 63 -17.42 -3.30 1.47
C LYS A 63 -17.75 -1.89 1.96
N LYS A 64 -18.40 -1.76 3.13
CA LYS A 64 -18.71 -0.46 3.74
C LYS A 64 -17.45 0.31 4.15
N GLN A 65 -16.48 -0.37 4.76
CA GLN A 65 -15.19 0.24 5.14
C GLN A 65 -14.43 0.74 3.91
N GLN A 66 -14.43 -0.06 2.84
CA GLN A 66 -13.85 0.32 1.55
C GLN A 66 -14.54 1.55 0.94
N GLN A 67 -15.88 1.54 0.88
CA GLN A 67 -16.67 2.66 0.37
C GLN A 67 -16.49 3.93 1.20
N ASP A 68 -16.33 3.82 2.52
CA ASP A 68 -16.10 4.96 3.40
C ASP A 68 -14.73 5.60 3.15
N VAL A 69 -13.68 4.80 2.99
CA VAL A 69 -12.34 5.28 2.61
C VAL A 69 -12.40 5.96 1.23
N LEU A 70 -12.99 5.30 0.23
CA LEU A 70 -13.13 5.84 -1.12
C LEU A 70 -13.92 7.15 -1.13
N GLY A 71 -15.09 7.16 -0.50
CA GLY A 71 -15.94 8.33 -0.43
C GLY A 71 -15.26 9.50 0.27
N PHE A 72 -14.43 9.25 1.27
CA PHE A 72 -13.61 10.28 1.89
C PHE A 72 -12.59 10.87 0.90
N LEU A 73 -11.81 10.02 0.21
CA LEU A 73 -10.79 10.51 -0.73
C LEU A 73 -11.42 11.27 -1.90
N GLU A 74 -12.51 10.75 -2.46
CA GLU A 74 -13.27 11.40 -3.53
C GLU A 74 -13.83 12.76 -3.08
N ALA A 75 -14.46 12.83 -1.90
CA ALA A 75 -15.03 14.07 -1.37
C ALA A 75 -13.96 15.15 -1.12
N ASN A 76 -12.75 14.73 -0.73
CA ASN A 76 -11.63 15.62 -0.48
C ASN A 76 -10.74 15.85 -1.71
N LYS A 77 -11.12 15.31 -2.88
CA LYS A 77 -10.37 15.40 -4.15
C LYS A 77 -8.91 14.94 -4.02
N ILE A 78 -8.69 13.91 -3.22
CA ILE A 78 -7.39 13.27 -3.07
C ILE A 78 -7.28 12.24 -4.19
N GLU A 79 -6.20 12.27 -4.97
CA GLU A 79 -5.97 11.29 -6.04
C GLU A 79 -5.58 9.93 -5.45
N PHE A 80 -6.18 8.85 -5.95
CA PHE A 80 -5.87 7.49 -5.52
C PHE A 80 -6.05 6.48 -6.65
N GLU A 81 -5.46 5.30 -6.48
CA GLU A 81 -5.58 4.13 -7.32
C GLU A 81 -6.22 2.97 -6.51
N GLU A 82 -7.23 2.34 -7.11
CA GLU A 82 -7.85 1.13 -6.57
C GLU A 82 -7.11 -0.12 -7.07
N LYS A 83 -6.52 -0.90 -6.14
CA LYS A 83 -5.99 -2.23 -6.45
C LYS A 83 -6.98 -3.31 -6.02
N ASP A 84 -7.75 -3.82 -6.97
CA ASP A 84 -8.63 -4.97 -6.67
C ASP A 84 -7.78 -6.23 -6.40
N ILE A 85 -7.93 -6.82 -5.22
CA ILE A 85 -7.30 -8.07 -4.76
C ILE A 85 -8.21 -9.29 -4.90
N ALA A 86 -9.49 -9.10 -5.22
CA ALA A 86 -10.42 -10.20 -5.46
C ALA A 86 -10.16 -10.82 -6.84
N ALA A 87 -10.10 -9.98 -7.87
CA ALA A 87 -9.91 -10.40 -9.26
C ALA A 87 -8.44 -10.48 -9.69
N ASN A 88 -7.52 -9.78 -9.00
CA ASN A 88 -6.10 -9.77 -9.36
C ASN A 88 -5.23 -10.43 -8.27
N GLU A 89 -4.61 -11.55 -8.63
CA GLU A 89 -3.77 -12.32 -7.73
C GLU A 89 -2.43 -11.63 -7.40
N GLU A 90 -1.85 -10.86 -8.32
CA GLU A 90 -0.62 -10.10 -8.09
C GLU A 90 -0.86 -9.03 -7.01
N ASN A 91 -1.94 -8.26 -7.12
CA ASN A 91 -2.33 -7.29 -6.10
C ASN A 91 -2.57 -7.95 -4.74
N ARG A 92 -3.23 -9.11 -4.73
CA ARG A 92 -3.51 -9.87 -3.51
C ARG A 92 -2.23 -10.35 -2.83
N LYS A 93 -1.29 -10.88 -3.60
CA LYS A 93 0.02 -11.34 -3.10
C LYS A 93 0.83 -10.14 -2.59
N TRP A 94 0.93 -9.08 -3.39
CA TRP A 94 1.66 -7.88 -3.04
C TRP A 94 1.14 -7.24 -1.74
N MET A 95 -0.18 -7.12 -1.58
CA MET A 95 -0.77 -6.58 -0.34
C MET A 95 -0.35 -7.42 0.88
N ARG A 96 -0.41 -8.75 0.79
CA ARG A 96 -0.03 -9.62 1.93
C ARG A 96 1.45 -9.51 2.28
N GLU A 97 2.31 -9.39 1.29
CA GLU A 97 3.76 -9.29 1.47
C GLU A 97 4.19 -7.92 2.04
N ASN A 98 3.49 -6.85 1.66
CA ASN A 98 3.84 -5.48 2.05
C ASN A 98 3.11 -4.98 3.32
N VAL A 99 2.16 -5.74 3.86
CA VAL A 99 1.62 -5.46 5.21
C VAL A 99 2.64 -5.92 6.26
N PRO A 100 3.11 -5.01 7.14
CA PRO A 100 4.02 -5.30 8.24
C PRO A 100 3.48 -6.39 9.17
N GLU A 101 4.37 -7.22 9.73
CA GLU A 101 3.98 -8.38 10.56
C GLU A 101 3.20 -7.98 11.81
N ASP A 102 3.57 -6.87 12.45
CA ASP A 102 2.89 -6.28 13.62
C ASP A 102 1.49 -5.74 13.30
N SER A 103 1.23 -5.46 12.01
CA SER A 103 -0.07 -5.02 11.50
C SER A 103 -0.92 -6.16 10.92
N ARG A 104 -0.44 -7.41 11.00
CA ARG A 104 -1.19 -8.59 10.55
C ARG A 104 -2.16 -9.07 11.64
N PRO A 105 -3.32 -9.61 11.27
CA PRO A 105 -4.24 -10.19 12.24
C PRO A 105 -3.61 -11.42 12.92
N ALA A 106 -3.98 -11.68 14.18
CA ALA A 106 -3.50 -12.83 14.95
C ALA A 106 -3.79 -14.20 14.30
N SER A 107 -4.77 -14.25 13.40
CA SER A 107 -5.08 -15.43 12.59
C SER A 107 -5.61 -15.00 11.22
N GLY A 108 -5.13 -15.67 10.17
CA GLY A 108 -5.57 -15.46 8.80
C GLY A 108 -4.77 -14.41 8.02
N ASN A 109 -5.28 -14.03 6.86
CA ASN A 109 -4.65 -13.04 5.98
C ASN A 109 -5.12 -11.63 6.32
N PRO A 110 -4.29 -10.59 6.09
CA PRO A 110 -4.75 -9.20 6.19
C PRO A 110 -5.94 -8.96 5.26
N LEU A 111 -6.98 -8.32 5.80
CA LEU A 111 -8.22 -8.01 5.10
C LEU A 111 -8.20 -6.55 4.63
N PRO A 112 -8.79 -6.24 3.46
CA PRO A 112 -8.92 -4.86 2.99
C PRO A 112 -10.00 -4.08 3.78
N PRO A 113 -10.00 -2.73 3.73
CA PRO A 113 -9.05 -1.88 3.02
C PRO A 113 -7.68 -1.83 3.71
N ARG A 114 -6.63 -1.79 2.89
CA ARG A 114 -5.25 -1.52 3.33
C ARG A 114 -4.75 -0.33 2.51
N LEU A 115 -4.26 0.70 3.19
CA LEU A 115 -3.86 1.95 2.58
C LEU A 115 -2.33 1.99 2.47
N PHE A 116 -1.87 2.34 1.29
CA PHE A 116 -0.46 2.52 0.97
C PHE A 116 -0.28 3.88 0.31
N ASN A 117 0.82 4.54 0.64
CA ASN A 117 1.33 5.66 -0.13
C ASN A 117 2.56 5.15 -0.89
N ASP A 118 2.48 5.08 -2.22
CA ASP A 118 3.43 4.36 -3.06
C ASP A 118 3.63 2.91 -2.56
N CYS A 119 4.81 2.61 -1.99
CA CYS A 119 5.17 1.30 -1.43
C CYS A 119 5.20 1.29 0.11
N ARG A 120 4.82 2.40 0.76
CA ARG A 120 4.80 2.52 2.21
C ARG A 120 3.41 2.16 2.74
N TYR A 121 3.36 1.15 3.62
CA TYR A 121 2.15 0.87 4.38
C TYR A 121 1.82 2.02 5.32
N LEU A 122 0.59 2.53 5.23
CA LEU A 122 0.09 3.58 6.12
C LEU A 122 -0.74 3.01 7.26
N GLY A 123 -1.59 2.02 6.95
CA GLY A 123 -2.49 1.45 7.93
C GLY A 123 -3.67 0.73 7.30
N ASP A 124 -4.58 0.30 8.16
CA ASP A 124 -5.86 -0.28 7.77
C ASP A 124 -7.01 0.67 8.06
N TYR A 125 -8.24 0.15 7.97
CA TYR A 125 -9.43 0.94 8.24
C TYR A 125 -9.43 1.56 9.63
N GLU A 126 -8.95 0.86 10.67
CA GLU A 126 -9.01 1.38 12.03
C GLU A 126 -8.05 2.56 12.19
N ALA A 127 -6.83 2.44 11.66
CA ALA A 127 -5.86 3.53 11.65
C ALA A 127 -6.36 4.75 10.86
N PHE A 128 -7.02 4.52 9.71
CA PHE A 128 -7.66 5.58 8.94
C PHE A 128 -8.80 6.25 9.72
N PHE A 129 -9.63 5.46 10.39
CA PHE A 129 -10.75 5.95 11.19
C PHE A 129 -10.25 6.78 12.38
N GLU A 130 -9.23 6.31 13.09
CA GLU A 130 -8.58 7.06 14.17
C GLU A 130 -7.99 8.39 13.67
N ALA A 131 -7.31 8.37 12.52
CA ALA A 131 -6.80 9.59 11.90
C ALA A 131 -7.94 10.57 11.55
N ARG A 132 -9.10 10.05 11.13
CA ARG A 132 -10.28 10.85 10.81
C ARG A 132 -10.90 11.50 12.04
N GLU A 133 -11.07 10.76 13.12
CA GLU A 133 -11.57 11.29 14.40
C GLU A 133 -10.65 12.38 14.97
N ASN A 134 -9.35 12.21 14.78
CA ASN A 134 -8.34 13.18 15.21
C ASN A 134 -8.12 14.35 14.24
N ASN A 135 -8.86 14.44 13.13
CA ASN A 135 -8.64 15.42 12.05
C ASN A 135 -7.17 15.45 11.57
N ALA A 136 -6.58 14.26 11.40
CA ALA A 136 -5.18 14.05 11.03
C ALA A 136 -5.05 13.13 9.81
N VAL A 137 -6.07 13.11 8.93
CA VAL A 137 -6.10 12.19 7.78
C VAL A 137 -5.05 12.59 6.75
N TYR A 138 -4.83 13.88 6.51
CA TYR A 138 -3.81 14.29 5.56
C TYR A 138 -2.42 13.89 6.07
N ALA A 139 -2.13 14.10 7.35
CA ALA A 139 -0.90 13.61 7.99
C ALA A 139 -0.77 12.08 7.92
N PHE A 140 -1.85 11.32 8.16
CA PHE A 140 -1.87 9.87 8.03
C PHE A 140 -1.54 9.40 6.61
N LEU A 141 -2.08 10.10 5.62
CA LEU A 141 -1.76 9.88 4.20
C LEU A 141 -0.36 10.40 3.83
N GLY A 142 0.33 11.14 4.71
CA GLY A 142 1.61 11.78 4.37
C GLY A 142 1.45 12.93 3.37
N LEU A 143 0.28 13.56 3.35
CA LEU A 143 -0.04 14.75 2.57
C LEU A 143 0.02 16.00 3.43
N THR A 144 0.19 17.13 2.76
CA THR A 144 -0.01 18.44 3.40
C THR A 144 -1.50 18.76 3.41
N ALA A 145 -2.04 19.04 4.60
CA ALA A 145 -3.43 19.45 4.75
C ALA A 145 -3.69 20.76 3.98
N PRO A 146 -4.75 20.86 3.17
CA PRO A 146 -5.03 22.05 2.38
C PRO A 146 -5.39 23.24 3.29
N PRO A 147 -5.03 24.48 2.90
CA PRO A 147 -5.39 25.68 3.65
C PRO A 147 -6.90 25.79 3.86
N GLY A 148 -7.33 26.08 5.09
CA GLY A 148 -8.75 26.15 5.47
C GLY A 148 -9.41 24.80 5.78
N SER A 149 -8.66 23.69 5.74
CA SER A 149 -9.10 22.43 6.34
C SER A 149 -9.01 22.50 7.87
N LYS A 150 -9.87 21.73 8.55
CA LYS A 150 -9.85 21.60 10.02
C LYS A 150 -8.48 21.18 10.54
N GLU A 151 -7.79 20.30 9.81
CA GLU A 151 -6.45 19.83 10.14
C GLU A 151 -5.40 20.95 10.05
N ALA A 152 -5.40 21.72 8.97
CA ALA A 152 -4.49 22.85 8.81
C ALA A 152 -4.71 23.92 9.89
N GLU A 153 -5.97 24.19 10.27
CA GLU A 153 -6.29 25.10 11.37
C GLU A 153 -5.83 24.58 12.73
N ALA A 154 -5.96 23.27 12.99
CA ALA A 154 -5.49 22.65 14.23
C ALA A 154 -3.96 22.70 14.35
N LEU A 155 -3.23 22.44 13.27
CA LEU A 155 -1.78 22.53 13.22
C LEU A 155 -1.30 23.97 13.46
N ALA A 156 -1.94 24.95 12.83
CA ALA A 156 -1.61 26.36 13.01
C ALA A 156 -1.80 26.82 14.47
N LYS A 157 -2.80 26.28 15.19
CA LYS A 157 -3.03 26.60 16.61
C LYS A 157 -2.02 25.97 17.56
N GLN A 158 -1.42 24.83 17.21
CA GLN A 158 -0.42 24.16 18.05
C GLN A 158 0.98 24.77 17.93
N GLN A 159 1.24 25.49 16.84
CA GLN A 159 2.53 26.14 16.55
C GLN A 159 2.57 27.62 16.96
N ALA A 160 1.45 28.16 17.46
CA ALA A 160 1.30 29.52 17.95
C ALA A 160 1.42 29.57 19.48
#